data_AF-A0A9Q3HWV6-F1
#
_entry.id   AF-A0A9Q3HWV6-F1
#
_cell.length_a   1.000
_cell.length_b   1.000
_cell.length_c   1.000
_cell.angle_alpha   90.00
_cell.angle_beta   90.00
_cell.angle_gamma   90.00
#
_symmetry.space_group_name_H-M   'P 1'
#
loop_
_entity.id
_entity.type
_entity.pdbx_description
1 polymer ?
#
loop_
_entity_poly.entity_id
_entity_poly.type
_entity_poly.pdbx_seq_one_letter_code
_entity_poly.pdbx_strand_id
1 'polypeptide(L)'
;MTLTDKTLINTILHECHDGVASVHLSEDRTLERVKTCSWWPNWRDNVAEYCQTCDVCQKANRATGNKFGMMVQIEQPKSPGEIVHMYWVKSLPPGGDRSYNECLVLADR
;
A
#
# COMPACT_ATOMS: atom_id res chain seq x y z
N MET A 1 -12.29 -35.59 7.20
CA MET A 1 -13.51 -34.83 7.51
C MET A 1 -13.36 -33.48 6.84
N THR A 2 -14.05 -33.23 5.73
CA THR A 2 -13.98 -31.95 5.01
C THR A 2 -14.87 -30.95 5.72
N LEU A 3 -14.37 -29.74 6.00
CA LEU A 3 -15.20 -28.66 6.51
C LEU A 3 -16.20 -28.26 5.41
N THR A 4 -17.50 -28.34 5.69
CA THR A 4 -18.55 -27.96 4.72
C THR A 4 -19.55 -26.96 5.28
N ASP A 5 -19.50 -26.68 6.59
CA ASP A 5 -20.36 -25.70 7.23
C ASP A 5 -19.89 -24.28 6.89
N LYS A 6 -20.71 -23.56 6.13
CA LYS A 6 -20.44 -22.18 5.73
C LYS A 6 -20.30 -21.23 6.91
N THR A 7 -21.02 -21.48 8.00
CA THR A 7 -20.95 -20.64 9.20
C THR A 7 -19.57 -20.73 9.80
N LEU A 8 -19.05 -21.95 9.93
CA LEU A 8 -17.71 -22.18 10.47
C LEU A 8 -16.62 -21.65 9.54
N ILE A 9 -16.76 -21.81 8.23
CA ILE A 9 -15.84 -21.23 7.24
C ILE A 9 -15.77 -19.71 7.41
N ASN A 10 -16.91 -19.02 7.50
CA ASN A 10 -16.94 -17.57 7.67
C ASN A 10 -16.30 -17.13 8.99
N THR A 11 -16.50 -17.87 10.09
CA THR A 11 -15.83 -17.60 11.36
C THR A 11 -14.31 -17.72 11.23
N ILE A 12 -13.81 -18.77 10.56
CA ILE A 12 -12.37 -18.96 10.34
C ILE A 12 -11.80 -17.81 9.49
N LEU A 13 -12.49 -17.43 8.42
CA LEU A 13 -12.07 -16.33 7.54
C LEU A 13 -12.00 -15.01 8.32
N HIS A 14 -13.02 -14.70 9.12
CA HIS A 14 -13.07 -13.53 9.99
C HIS A 14 -11.89 -13.51 10.97
N GLU A 15 -11.63 -14.59 11.70
CA GLU A 15 -10.50 -14.62 12.65
C GLU A 15 -9.13 -14.50 11.95
N CYS A 16 -9.01 -15.04 10.75
CA CYS A 16 -7.76 -14.99 9.98
C CYS A 16 -7.53 -13.65 9.28
N HIS A 17 -8.56 -12.86 9.03
CA HIS A 17 -8.47 -11.57 8.35
C HIS A 17 -8.72 -10.38 9.30
N ASP A 18 -9.91 -10.29 9.88
CA ASP A 18 -10.40 -9.18 10.71
C ASP A 18 -10.08 -9.33 12.21
N GLY A 19 -9.74 -10.55 12.64
CA GLY A 19 -9.45 -10.85 14.04
C GLY A 19 -8.42 -9.90 14.64
N VAL A 20 -8.49 -9.66 15.96
CA VAL A 20 -7.63 -8.71 16.67
C VAL A 20 -6.13 -8.96 16.44
N ALA A 21 -5.74 -10.23 16.27
CA ALA A 21 -4.37 -10.65 16.00
C ALA A 21 -3.99 -10.70 14.49
N SER A 22 -4.92 -10.34 13.62
CA SER A 22 -4.81 -10.37 12.16
C SER A 22 -4.87 -8.94 11.59
N VAL A 23 -5.73 -8.06 12.12
CA VAL A 23 -5.75 -6.62 11.76
C VAL A 23 -5.79 -6.41 10.24
N HIS A 24 -6.81 -6.96 9.57
CA HIS A 24 -7.01 -6.84 8.13
C HIS A 24 -5.78 -7.23 7.30
N LEU A 25 -5.23 -8.43 7.56
CA LEU A 25 -4.08 -8.97 6.83
C LEU A 25 -4.29 -8.93 5.31
N SER A 26 -3.20 -8.77 4.57
CA SER A 26 -3.21 -8.96 3.11
C SER A 26 -3.64 -10.38 2.75
N GLU A 27 -4.17 -10.57 1.52
CA GLU A 27 -4.62 -11.88 1.03
C GLU A 27 -3.56 -12.97 1.23
N ASP A 28 -2.30 -12.70 0.88
CA ASP A 28 -1.18 -13.64 1.06
C ASP A 28 -1.00 -14.07 2.53
N ARG A 29 -1.11 -13.12 3.46
CA ARG A 29 -0.95 -13.37 4.90
C ARG A 29 -2.17 -14.08 5.48
N THR A 30 -3.37 -13.75 5.01
CA THR A 30 -4.59 -14.47 5.37
C THR A 30 -4.53 -15.91 4.84
N LEU A 31 -4.03 -16.14 3.63
CA LEU A 31 -3.81 -17.48 3.07
C LEU A 31 -2.84 -18.31 3.92
N GLU A 32 -1.71 -17.71 4.31
CA GLU A 32 -0.74 -18.36 5.22
C GLU A 32 -1.40 -18.78 6.54
N ARG A 33 -2.26 -17.92 7.09
CA ARG A 33 -2.92 -18.15 8.38
C ARG A 33 -4.03 -19.21 8.30
N VAL A 34 -4.86 -19.17 7.26
CA VAL A 34 -5.88 -20.21 7.04
C VAL A 34 -5.22 -21.57 6.84
N LYS A 35 -4.10 -21.63 6.10
CA LYS A 35 -3.35 -22.86 5.85
C LYS A 35 -2.84 -23.54 7.12
N THR A 36 -2.58 -22.80 8.20
CA THR A 36 -2.08 -23.39 9.46
C THR A 36 -3.20 -23.92 10.35
N CYS A 37 -4.43 -23.42 10.23
CA CYS A 37 -5.51 -23.74 11.15
C CYS A 37 -6.62 -24.62 10.55
N SER A 38 -6.82 -24.63 9.22
CA SER A 38 -7.98 -25.30 8.61
C SER A 38 -7.80 -25.60 7.12
N TRP A 39 -8.65 -26.48 6.58
CA TRP A 39 -8.70 -26.79 5.15
C TRP A 39 -10.11 -27.21 4.72
N TRP A 40 -10.52 -26.78 3.53
CA TRP A 40 -11.77 -27.18 2.86
C TRP A 40 -11.67 -27.04 1.34
N PRO A 41 -12.56 -27.65 0.54
CA PRO A 41 -12.59 -27.43 -0.90
C PRO A 41 -12.74 -25.94 -1.26
N ASN A 42 -11.93 -25.43 -2.20
CA ASN A 42 -11.95 -24.03 -2.64
C ASN A 42 -11.59 -22.98 -1.56
N TRP A 43 -10.90 -23.39 -0.48
CA TRP A 43 -10.53 -22.47 0.60
C TRP A 43 -9.72 -21.25 0.15
N ARG A 44 -8.86 -21.40 -0.86
CA ARG A 44 -8.07 -20.29 -1.42
C ARG A 44 -8.96 -19.25 -2.09
N ASP A 45 -9.91 -19.71 -2.91
CA ASP A 45 -10.85 -18.84 -3.61
C ASP A 45 -11.74 -18.10 -2.61
N ASN A 46 -12.17 -18.78 -1.53
CA ASN A 46 -12.94 -18.13 -0.47
C ASN A 46 -12.12 -17.10 0.31
N VAL A 47 -10.83 -17.33 0.55
CA VAL A 47 -9.95 -16.31 1.15
C VAL A 47 -9.84 -15.09 0.24
N ALA A 48 -9.58 -15.31 -1.06
CA ALA A 48 -9.48 -14.23 -2.04
C ALA A 48 -10.78 -13.42 -2.11
N GLU A 49 -11.94 -14.09 -2.22
CA GLU A 49 -13.25 -13.45 -2.23
C GLU A 49 -13.50 -12.65 -0.95
N TYR A 50 -13.16 -13.21 0.22
CA TYR A 50 -13.33 -12.55 1.51
C TYR A 50 -12.47 -11.28 1.64
N CYS A 51 -11.19 -11.35 1.28
CA CYS A 51 -10.29 -10.19 1.32
C CYS A 51 -10.70 -9.11 0.28
N GLN A 52 -11.13 -9.53 -0.91
CA GLN A 52 -11.60 -8.60 -1.96
C GLN A 52 -12.91 -7.90 -1.59
N THR A 53 -13.78 -8.56 -0.81
CA THR A 53 -15.07 -8.00 -0.38
C THR A 53 -15.03 -7.31 0.98
N CYS A 54 -13.88 -7.30 1.68
CA CYS A 54 -13.73 -6.62 2.97
C CYS A 54 -13.87 -5.09 2.85
N ASP A 55 -14.95 -4.54 3.41
CA ASP A 55 -15.29 -3.12 3.35
C ASP A 55 -14.19 -2.21 3.92
N VAL A 56 -13.56 -2.62 5.04
CA VAL A 56 -12.47 -1.85 5.67
C VAL A 56 -11.26 -1.77 4.75
N CYS A 57 -10.84 -2.92 4.18
CA CYS A 57 -9.73 -2.97 3.23
C CYS A 57 -10.03 -2.17 1.96
N GLN A 58 -11.23 -2.28 1.41
CA GLN A 58 -11.60 -1.57 0.18
C GLN A 58 -11.66 -0.05 0.39
N LYS A 59 -12.06 0.41 1.58
CA LYS A 59 -12.05 1.84 1.94
C LYS A 59 -10.63 2.35 2.20
N ALA A 60 -9.78 1.56 2.87
CA ALA A 60 -8.41 1.94 3.19
C ALA A 60 -7.47 1.91 1.97
N ASN A 61 -7.53 0.85 1.17
CA ASN A 61 -6.70 0.63 -0.02
C ASN A 61 -7.37 1.11 -1.31
N ARG A 62 -8.29 2.07 -1.21
CA ARG A 62 -8.94 2.64 -2.38
C ARG A 62 -7.85 3.20 -3.29
N ALA A 63 -7.70 2.65 -4.50
CA ALA A 63 -6.70 3.06 -5.46
C ALA A 63 -6.78 4.59 -5.64
N THR A 64 -5.85 5.31 -5.00
CA THR A 64 -5.92 6.77 -4.86
C THR A 64 -5.07 7.47 -5.93
N GLY A 65 -4.54 6.72 -6.89
CA GLY A 65 -3.80 7.24 -8.02
C GLY A 65 -4.41 6.79 -9.33
N ASN A 66 -4.32 7.65 -10.35
CA ASN A 66 -4.35 7.18 -11.73
C ASN A 66 -3.32 6.04 -11.87
N LYS A 67 -3.60 5.05 -12.72
CA LYS A 67 -2.56 4.09 -13.14
C LYS A 67 -1.31 4.91 -13.44
N PHE A 68 -0.19 4.58 -12.82
CA PHE A 68 1.08 5.26 -13.11
C PHE A 68 1.21 5.35 -14.63
N GLY A 69 1.15 6.58 -15.16
CA GLY A 69 1.27 6.81 -16.59
C GLY A 69 2.62 6.28 -17.06
N MET A 70 2.76 6.08 -18.37
CA MET A 70 4.09 5.85 -18.94
C MET A 70 5.01 7.01 -18.52
N MET A 71 6.20 6.70 -18.01
CA MET A 71 7.22 7.73 -17.76
C MET A 71 7.52 8.41 -19.09
N VAL A 72 7.04 9.64 -19.24
CA VAL A 72 7.30 10.43 -20.44
C VAL A 72 8.72 10.99 -20.31
N GLN A 73 9.55 10.74 -21.32
CA GLN A 73 10.84 11.38 -21.43
C GLN A 73 10.60 12.86 -21.76
N ILE A 74 11.03 13.74 -20.86
CA ILE A 74 11.01 15.19 -21.10
C ILE A 74 12.22 15.60 -21.93
N GLU A 75 12.06 16.65 -22.74
CA GLU A 75 13.12 17.14 -23.62
C GLU A 75 14.36 17.57 -22.82
N GLN A 76 15.54 17.26 -23.36
CA GLN A 76 16.82 17.68 -22.76
C GLN A 76 17.08 19.15 -23.10
N PRO A 77 17.59 19.95 -22.15
CA PRO A 77 17.99 21.31 -22.42
C PRO A 77 19.16 21.32 -23.42
N LYS A 78 19.18 22.32 -24.29
CA LYS A 78 20.20 22.53 -25.34
C LYS A 78 21.31 23.46 -24.86
N SER A 79 21.06 24.21 -23.80
CA SER A 79 22.00 25.19 -23.22
C SER A 79 21.85 25.30 -21.70
N PRO A 80 22.92 25.66 -20.97
CA PRO A 80 22.84 25.89 -19.51
C PRO A 80 21.82 26.96 -19.14
N GLY A 81 21.04 26.72 -18.10
CA GLY A 81 20.00 27.62 -17.60
C GLY A 81 18.69 27.61 -18.40
N GLU A 82 18.56 26.77 -19.43
CA GLU A 82 17.34 26.64 -20.22
C GLU A 82 16.20 26.01 -19.42
N ILE A 83 16.52 25.05 -18.54
CA ILE A 83 15.56 24.40 -17.65
C ILE A 83 16.17 24.34 -16.25
N VAL A 84 15.58 25.08 -15.31
CA VAL A 84 15.97 25.05 -13.89
C VAL A 84 14.84 24.45 -13.07
N HIS A 85 15.15 23.36 -12.36
CA HIS A 85 14.27 22.76 -11.39
C HIS A 85 14.41 23.47 -10.05
N MET A 86 13.29 23.89 -9.47
CA MET A 86 13.24 24.62 -8.20
C MET A 86 12.37 23.88 -7.20
N TYR A 87 12.91 23.58 -6.02
CA TYR A 87 12.12 22.98 -4.95
C TYR A 87 12.64 23.36 -3.56
N TRP A 88 11.73 23.36 -2.59
CA TRP A 88 12.05 23.56 -1.19
C TRP A 88 12.36 22.23 -0.52
N VAL A 89 13.49 22.15 0.16
CA VAL A 89 13.75 21.11 1.17
C VAL A 89 13.42 21.69 2.52
N LYS A 90 12.50 21.06 3.24
CA LYS A 90 11.97 21.54 4.52
C LYS A 90 12.38 20.61 5.67
N SER A 91 12.21 21.11 6.89
CA SER A 91 12.42 20.33 8.12
C SER A 91 13.87 19.84 8.30
N LEU A 92 14.84 20.62 7.83
CA LEU A 92 16.25 20.40 8.11
C LEU A 92 16.56 20.74 9.58
N PRO A 93 17.61 20.15 10.16
CA PRO A 93 18.15 20.62 11.43
C PRO A 93 18.43 22.13 11.36
N PRO A 94 18.01 22.93 12.36
CA PRO A 94 18.24 24.37 12.33
C PRO A 94 19.74 24.69 12.27
N GLY A 95 20.11 25.61 11.38
CA GLY A 95 21.51 25.94 11.09
C GLY A 95 21.81 27.43 11.01
N GLY A 96 23.03 27.79 11.42
CA GLY A 96 23.57 29.15 11.40
C GLY A 96 22.95 30.09 12.45
N ASP A 97 23.43 31.32 12.50
CA ASP A 97 23.04 32.32 13.52
C ASP A 97 21.55 32.69 13.50
N ARG A 98 20.89 32.44 12.37
CA ARG A 98 19.46 32.71 12.16
C ARG A 98 18.58 31.47 12.25
N SER A 99 19.16 30.30 12.55
CA SER A 99 18.43 29.05 12.78
C SER A 99 17.49 28.64 11.64
N TYR A 100 17.95 28.79 10.38
CA TYR A 100 17.16 28.37 9.22
C TYR A 100 17.04 26.85 9.16
N ASN A 101 15.89 26.35 8.72
CA ASN A 101 15.57 24.91 8.65
C ASN A 101 15.01 24.48 7.29
N GLU A 102 15.10 25.35 6.28
CA GLU A 102 14.65 25.08 4.92
C GLU A 102 15.67 25.66 3.92
N CYS A 103 15.81 25.03 2.75
CA CYS A 103 16.59 25.56 1.65
C CYS A 103 15.85 25.47 0.32
N LEU A 104 15.99 26.51 -0.51
CA LEU A 104 15.58 26.47 -1.91
C LEU A 104 16.71 25.83 -2.71
N VAL A 105 16.43 24.71 -3.35
CA VAL A 105 17.34 24.05 -4.27
C VAL A 105 17.02 24.51 -5.68
N LEU A 106 18.05 25.01 -6.37
CA LEU A 106 18.03 25.32 -7.79
C LEU A 106 18.94 24.30 -8.48
N ALA A 107 18.37 23.47 -9.34
CA ALA A 107 19.12 22.51 -10.13
C ALA A 107 18.96 22.87 -11.61
N ASP A 108 20.06 23.32 -12.22
CA ASP A 108 20.14 23.42 -13.67
C ASP A 108 20.19 22.01 -14.25
N ARG A 109 19.40 21.77 -15.29
CA ARG A 109 19.18 20.45 -15.85
C ARG A 109 20.20 20.10 -16.94
#